data_AF-A0A8H3D143-F1
#
_entry.id   AF-A0A8H3D143-F1
#
_cell.length_a   1.000
_cell.length_b   1.000
_cell.length_c   1.000
_cell.angle_alpha   90.00
_cell.angle_beta   90.00
_cell.angle_gamma   90.00
#
_symmetry.space_group_name_H-M   'P 1'
#
loop_
_entity.id
_entity.type
_entity.pdbx_description
1 polymer ?
#
loop_
_entity_poly.entity_id
_entity_poly.type
_entity_poly.pdbx_seq_one_letter_code
_entity_poly.pdbx_strand_id
1 'polypeptide(L)'
;MNQTYSYQDIRYYRIRAIQISSKDPRKSLPEYGIVRTLLENFGAVDGVQVSGPANTAIVVFVAQYAVDKALISSRSREGGTFWEAHSITAHGLQKTGDIGKIFLSNIVSSISHIRDKAMPNGKPFDHALPQVTKRHWKRSSLEAMEPMAKRPRTENGENGSNSTVVTSDRIATSEPQTNPAPQTPEWMRARIAQLEAELDSAKAARDMATSEHEVIRMANQAEQIARREAMAQKSAAESALSRKEVEQDRLRTEHESATSQLSALLRDVEILRGQLETAENKLNLAQLSSNEFAKSSDRVKALEAELGEAQDRAQKLQLYKSRMEEQNTNPDNTGLDDMRGKNKLLKSEIKQLKSDLASALEQLQSTQRSLESRVLKCSSARAKYERTKEKLGVYKARLENERIIMEKLKETLTPEVYKSLGVMHETLGAFLSAMGSPSVGDEGNTEPKEEFE
;
A
#
# COMPACT_ATOMS: atom_id res chain seq x y z
N MET A 1 31.16 2.03 16.61
CA MET A 1 29.73 2.11 17.01
C MET A 1 28.91 1.69 15.81
N ASN A 2 28.32 0.49 15.84
CA ASN A 2 27.49 -0.01 14.74
C ASN A 2 26.09 0.60 14.88
N GLN A 3 25.80 1.65 14.13
CA GLN A 3 24.44 2.16 13.98
C GLN A 3 23.63 1.12 13.21
N THR A 4 22.80 0.35 13.91
CA THR A 4 21.77 -0.49 13.31
C THR A 4 20.66 0.40 12.76
N TYR A 5 20.53 0.47 11.44
CA TYR A 5 19.50 1.24 10.76
C TYR A 5 18.12 0.59 10.91
N SER A 6 17.10 1.40 11.16
CA SER A 6 15.72 0.94 11.31
C SER A 6 15.15 0.52 9.96
N TYR A 7 14.19 -0.42 9.96
CA TYR A 7 13.42 -0.79 8.77
C TYR A 7 12.74 0.42 8.11
N GLN A 8 12.41 1.45 8.90
CA GLN A 8 11.86 2.70 8.41
C GLN A 8 12.86 3.50 7.55
N ASP A 9 14.14 3.45 7.88
CA ASP A 9 15.20 4.11 7.11
C ASP A 9 15.34 3.46 5.73
N ILE A 10 15.32 2.13 5.67
CA ILE A 10 15.40 1.39 4.41
C ILE A 10 14.19 1.69 3.52
N ARG A 11 12.99 1.78 4.12
CA ARG A 11 11.77 2.15 3.38
C ARG A 11 11.83 3.60 2.88
N TYR A 12 12.35 4.52 3.69
CA TYR A 12 12.57 5.91 3.33
C TYR A 12 13.50 6.04 2.11
N TYR A 13 14.63 5.33 2.10
CA TYR A 13 15.58 5.34 0.98
C TYR A 13 15.04 4.65 -0.27
N ARG A 14 14.24 3.60 -0.12
CA ARG A 14 13.65 2.86 -1.25
C ARG A 14 12.64 3.70 -2.04
N ILE A 15 11.82 4.51 -1.36
CA ILE A 15 10.81 5.37 -2.01
C ILE A 15 11.48 6.54 -2.75
N ARG A 16 12.69 6.93 -2.33
CA ARG A 16 13.44 8.08 -2.88
C ARG A 16 14.54 7.70 -3.87
N ALA A 17 14.64 6.42 -4.24
CA ALA A 17 15.61 5.93 -5.21
C ALA A 17 15.05 5.96 -6.63
N ILE A 18 15.70 6.70 -7.53
CA ILE A 18 15.35 6.79 -8.96
C ILE A 18 16.50 6.20 -9.77
N GLN A 19 16.20 5.28 -10.68
CA GLN A 19 17.20 4.77 -11.61
C GLN A 19 17.13 5.55 -12.92
N ILE A 20 18.26 6.13 -13.32
CA ILE A 20 18.39 6.78 -14.63
C ILE A 20 19.26 5.88 -15.50
N SER A 21 18.64 5.30 -16.53
CA SER A 21 19.35 4.51 -17.54
C SER A 21 19.42 5.28 -18.84
N SER A 22 20.64 5.65 -19.27
CA SER A 22 20.86 6.10 -20.64
C SER A 22 20.91 4.87 -21.56
N LYS A 23 20.22 4.93 -22.70
CA LYS A 23 20.31 3.89 -23.74
C LYS A 23 21.66 3.89 -24.45
N ASP A 24 22.42 4.98 -24.36
CA ASP A 24 23.71 5.14 -25.03
C ASP A 24 24.80 5.44 -23.99
N PRO A 25 25.80 4.54 -23.80
CA PRO A 25 26.85 4.71 -22.81
C PRO A 25 27.83 5.85 -23.14
N ARG A 26 27.74 6.44 -24.35
CA ARG A 26 28.65 7.50 -24.82
C ARG A 26 27.99 8.88 -24.93
N LYS A 27 26.66 9.00 -24.80
CA LYS A 27 25.97 10.30 -24.85
C LYS A 27 25.83 10.91 -23.47
N SER A 28 25.77 12.25 -23.45
CA SER A 28 25.52 13.06 -22.26
C SER A 28 24.27 12.62 -21.51
N LEU A 29 24.20 13.04 -20.23
CA LEU A 29 23.05 12.93 -19.34
C LEU A 29 21.72 13.06 -20.11
N PRO A 30 20.64 12.38 -19.66
CA PRO A 30 19.33 12.49 -20.30
C PRO A 30 19.02 13.97 -20.55
N GLU A 31 18.50 14.29 -21.74
CA GLU A 31 18.09 15.66 -22.08
C GLU A 31 17.33 16.29 -20.91
N TYR A 32 17.58 17.58 -20.68
CA TYR A 32 17.03 18.39 -19.59
C TYR A 32 15.55 18.08 -19.26
N GLY A 33 14.71 17.84 -20.28
CA GLY A 33 13.29 17.49 -20.10
C GLY A 33 13.02 16.15 -19.40
N ILE A 34 13.89 15.16 -19.54
CA ILE A 34 13.73 13.82 -18.93
C ILE A 34 14.06 13.86 -17.44
N VAL A 35 15.11 14.60 -17.05
CA VAL A 35 15.47 14.76 -15.64
C VAL A 35 14.42 15.60 -14.92
N ARG A 36 13.90 16.65 -15.57
CA ARG A 36 12.84 17.50 -15.01
C ARG A 36 11.55 16.73 -14.75
N THR A 37 11.07 15.93 -15.72
CA THR A 37 9.85 15.11 -15.55
C THR A 37 10.00 14.00 -14.51
N LEU A 38 11.20 13.43 -14.34
CA LEU A 38 11.46 12.44 -13.29
C LEU A 38 11.53 13.05 -11.89
N LEU A 39 11.92 14.33 -11.78
CA LEU A 39 12.05 15.05 -10.51
C LEU A 39 10.86 15.97 -10.19
N GLU A 40 9.87 16.09 -11.09
CA GLU A 40 8.70 16.96 -10.94
C GLU A 40 7.86 16.64 -9.69
N ASN A 41 7.95 15.39 -9.19
CA ASN A 41 7.29 14.95 -7.97
C ASN A 41 8.11 15.16 -6.68
N PHE A 42 9.30 15.78 -6.75
CA PHE A 42 10.24 15.92 -5.62
C PHE A 42 10.30 17.34 -5.00
N GLY A 43 9.20 18.10 -5.13
CA GLY A 43 9.03 19.42 -4.53
C GLY A 43 9.24 20.55 -5.54
N ALA A 44 8.51 21.65 -5.32
CA ALA A 44 8.42 22.77 -6.24
C ALA A 44 9.80 23.36 -6.58
N VAL A 45 10.08 23.46 -7.87
CA VAL A 45 11.22 24.17 -8.45
C VAL A 45 10.71 25.52 -8.89
N ASP A 46 10.70 26.50 -7.99
CA ASP A 46 10.39 27.90 -8.32
C ASP A 46 11.28 28.88 -7.54
N GLY A 47 12.58 28.57 -7.42
CA GLY A 47 13.60 29.55 -7.01
C GLY A 47 13.51 30.15 -5.60
N VAL A 48 12.48 29.83 -4.82
CA VAL A 48 12.34 30.28 -3.44
C VAL A 48 13.00 29.27 -2.52
N GLN A 49 13.96 29.74 -1.72
CA GLN A 49 14.66 28.95 -0.72
C GLN A 49 13.69 28.53 0.38
N VAL A 50 13.05 27.36 0.24
CA VAL A 50 12.14 26.82 1.25
C VAL A 50 12.96 26.30 2.42
N SER A 51 12.80 26.92 3.59
CA SER A 51 13.36 26.43 4.85
C SER A 51 12.71 25.10 5.24
N GLY A 52 13.33 23.99 4.83
CA GLY A 52 12.92 22.62 5.17
C GLY A 52 14.11 21.66 5.09
N PRO A 53 14.00 20.44 5.66
CA PRO A 53 15.05 19.43 5.58
C PRO A 53 15.35 19.09 4.11
N ALA A 54 16.64 19.00 3.75
CA ALA A 54 17.10 18.81 2.38
C ALA A 54 16.37 17.65 1.68
N ASN A 55 15.69 17.94 0.57
CA ASN A 55 15.04 16.94 -0.27
C ASN A 55 16.10 16.09 -0.98
N THR A 56 16.51 15.00 -0.32
CA THR A 56 17.53 14.08 -0.86
C THR A 56 16.85 13.04 -1.75
N ALA A 57 17.29 12.95 -3.01
CA ALA A 57 16.96 11.85 -3.93
C ALA A 57 18.22 11.00 -4.15
N ILE A 58 18.06 9.67 -4.23
CA ILE A 58 19.17 8.77 -4.54
C ILE A 58 19.06 8.35 -6.00
N VAL A 59 20.03 8.75 -6.81
CA VAL A 59 20.04 8.43 -8.24
C VAL A 59 21.03 7.29 -8.52
N VAL A 60 20.54 6.22 -9.13
CA VAL A 60 21.36 5.09 -9.57
C VAL A 60 21.63 5.19 -11.06
N PHE A 61 22.89 5.37 -11.43
CA PHE A 61 23.33 5.41 -12.82
C PHE A 61 23.83 4.04 -13.28
N VAL A 62 23.59 3.71 -14.55
CA VAL A 62 24.07 2.45 -15.17
C VAL A 62 25.56 2.48 -15.49
N ALA A 63 26.12 3.67 -15.74
CA ALA A 63 27.53 3.84 -16.13
C ALA A 63 28.29 4.72 -15.12
N GLN A 64 29.49 4.28 -14.73
CA GLN A 64 30.36 5.03 -13.80
C GLN A 64 30.73 6.41 -14.35
N TYR A 65 31.00 6.52 -15.65
CA TYR A 65 31.29 7.81 -16.30
C TYR A 65 30.15 8.84 -16.13
N ALA A 66 28.90 8.40 -16.11
CA ALA A 66 27.76 9.29 -15.88
C ALA A 66 27.71 9.80 -14.42
N VAL A 67 28.12 8.97 -13.46
CA VAL A 67 28.28 9.36 -12.06
C VAL A 67 29.37 10.42 -11.93
N ASP A 68 30.54 10.16 -12.50
CA ASP A 68 31.68 11.06 -12.42
C ASP A 68 31.36 12.42 -13.08
N LYS A 69 30.70 12.39 -14.24
CA LYS A 69 30.23 13.60 -14.92
C LYS A 69 29.19 14.37 -14.09
N ALA A 70 28.22 13.71 -13.48
CA ALA A 70 27.22 14.36 -12.63
C ALA A 70 27.86 15.00 -11.38
N LEU A 71 28.81 14.31 -10.75
CA LEU A 71 29.55 14.83 -9.58
C LEU A 71 30.48 16.00 -9.92
N ILE A 72 31.07 16.00 -11.12
CA ILE A 72 31.89 17.11 -11.60
C ILE A 72 30.98 18.30 -11.94
N SER A 73 29.91 18.07 -12.70
CA SER A 73 28.96 19.11 -13.10
C SER A 73 28.22 19.73 -11.91
N SER A 74 27.95 18.98 -10.83
CA SER A 74 27.32 19.54 -9.62
C SER A 74 28.27 20.41 -8.78
N ARG A 75 29.59 20.29 -8.98
CA ARG A 75 30.61 21.10 -8.30
C ARG A 75 31.06 22.30 -9.13
N SER A 76 30.77 22.30 -10.42
CA SER A 76 31.06 23.42 -11.31
C SER A 76 30.21 24.62 -10.89
N ARG A 77 30.85 25.77 -10.69
CA ARG A 77 30.18 27.08 -10.51
C ARG A 77 30.04 27.83 -11.84
N GLU A 78 30.08 27.11 -12.95
CA GLU A 78 29.83 27.71 -14.25
C GLU A 78 28.36 28.13 -14.34
N GLY A 79 28.18 29.43 -14.55
CA GLY A 79 26.89 30.10 -14.69
C GLY A 79 25.97 29.39 -15.67
N GLY A 80 24.75 29.06 -15.25
CA GLY A 80 23.69 28.54 -16.12
C GLY A 80 23.63 27.01 -16.24
N THR A 81 24.36 26.29 -15.40
CA THR A 81 24.18 24.84 -15.28
C THR A 81 22.89 24.49 -14.54
N PHE A 82 22.30 23.34 -14.86
CA PHE A 82 21.10 22.83 -14.16
C PHE A 82 21.27 22.78 -12.64
N TRP A 83 22.45 22.36 -12.18
CA TRP A 83 22.78 22.20 -10.77
C TRP A 83 22.75 23.53 -10.02
N GLU A 84 23.32 24.59 -10.60
CA GLU A 84 23.28 25.93 -10.03
C GLU A 84 21.87 26.54 -10.11
N ALA A 85 21.23 26.48 -11.28
CA ALA A 85 19.90 27.07 -11.50
C ALA A 85 18.82 26.48 -10.58
N HIS A 86 19.01 25.24 -10.11
CA HIS A 86 18.05 24.54 -9.24
C HIS A 86 18.59 24.34 -7.82
N SER A 87 19.77 24.89 -7.49
CA SER A 87 20.43 24.71 -6.18
C SER A 87 20.59 23.23 -5.77
N ILE A 88 20.92 22.35 -6.72
CA ILE A 88 21.05 20.91 -6.50
C ILE A 88 22.54 20.56 -6.34
N THR A 89 22.90 19.93 -5.22
CA THR A 89 24.23 19.37 -5.01
C THR A 89 24.20 17.84 -5.08
N ALA A 90 25.12 17.24 -5.84
CA ALA A 90 25.27 15.79 -5.90
C ALA A 90 26.46 15.33 -5.04
N HIS A 91 26.23 14.31 -4.21
CA HIS A 91 27.24 13.69 -3.37
C HIS A 91 27.39 12.21 -3.74
N GLY A 92 28.63 11.72 -3.79
CA GLY A 92 28.89 10.30 -3.99
C GLY A 92 28.48 9.50 -2.74
N LEU A 93 27.77 8.39 -2.94
CA LEU A 93 27.46 7.48 -1.85
C LEU A 93 28.76 6.79 -1.38
N GLN A 94 29.10 6.91 -0.10
CA GLN A 94 30.27 6.22 0.45
C GLN A 94 30.04 4.70 0.33
N LYS A 95 30.90 4.03 -0.46
CA LYS A 95 30.86 2.58 -0.68
C LYS A 95 31.23 1.80 0.59
N THR A 96 31.90 2.44 1.53
CA THR A 96 32.40 1.88 2.78
C THR A 96 31.39 2.16 3.90
N GLY A 97 30.58 1.15 4.23
CA GLY A 97 29.62 1.20 5.33
C GLY A 97 28.47 0.22 5.13
N ASP A 98 27.77 -0.12 6.20
CA ASP A 98 26.66 -1.08 6.15
C ASP A 98 25.50 -0.59 5.28
N ILE A 99 25.27 0.74 5.22
CA ILE A 99 24.31 1.35 4.29
C ILE A 99 24.70 1.09 2.83
N GLY A 100 25.98 1.29 2.48
CA GLY A 100 26.46 1.07 1.11
C GLY A 100 26.25 -0.37 0.67
N LYS A 101 26.51 -1.33 1.57
CA LYS A 101 26.27 -2.76 1.32
C LYS A 101 24.78 -3.07 1.15
N ILE A 102 23.92 -2.58 2.04
CA ILE A 102 22.46 -2.79 1.98
C ILE A 102 21.87 -2.16 0.72
N PHE A 103 22.31 -0.96 0.36
CA PHE A 103 21.83 -0.25 -0.81
C PHE A 103 22.22 -0.98 -2.10
N LEU A 104 23.47 -1.42 -2.21
CA LEU A 104 23.95 -2.18 -3.36
C LEU A 104 23.33 -3.59 -3.44
N SER A 105 23.23 -4.31 -2.32
CA SER A 105 22.73 -5.70 -2.31
C SER A 105 21.23 -5.80 -2.50
N ASN A 106 20.46 -4.90 -1.88
CA ASN A 106 19.00 -5.04 -1.81
C ASN A 106 18.30 -4.09 -2.76
N ILE A 107 18.69 -2.81 -2.80
CA ILE A 107 17.97 -1.78 -3.56
C ILE A 107 18.37 -1.85 -5.04
N VAL A 108 19.66 -1.83 -5.36
CA VAL A 108 20.13 -1.92 -6.75
C VAL A 108 19.71 -3.23 -7.40
N SER A 109 19.86 -4.37 -6.71
CA SER A 109 19.41 -5.68 -7.22
C SER A 109 17.90 -5.74 -7.46
N SER A 110 17.09 -5.17 -6.57
CA SER A 110 15.62 -5.13 -6.73
C SER A 110 15.21 -4.29 -7.94
N ILE A 111 15.89 -3.17 -8.16
CA ILE A 111 15.63 -2.28 -9.29
C ILE A 111 16.01 -2.98 -10.62
N SER A 112 17.16 -3.65 -10.67
CA SER A 112 17.57 -4.44 -11.84
C SER A 112 16.58 -5.55 -12.18
N HIS A 113 16.05 -6.26 -11.17
CA HIS A 113 15.04 -7.31 -11.37
C HIS A 113 13.68 -6.81 -11.89
N ILE A 114 13.29 -5.57 -11.58
CA ILE A 114 12.07 -4.97 -12.14
C ILE A 114 12.23 -4.74 -13.64
N ARG A 115 13.44 -4.36 -14.09
CA ARG A 115 13.75 -4.16 -15.51
C ARG A 115 13.77 -5.47 -16.29
N ASP A 116 14.41 -6.50 -15.75
CA ASP A 116 14.50 -7.81 -16.41
C ASP A 116 13.12 -8.47 -16.60
N LYS A 117 12.18 -8.20 -15.69
CA LYS A 117 10.78 -8.63 -15.82
C LYS A 117 9.96 -7.78 -16.79
N ALA A 118 10.35 -6.53 -17.03
CA ALA A 118 9.63 -5.62 -17.93
C ALA A 118 10.02 -5.78 -19.41
N MET A 119 11.02 -6.58 -19.75
CA MET A 119 11.51 -6.77 -21.12
C MET A 119 11.81 -8.24 -21.46
N PRO A 120 10.81 -9.07 -21.83
CA PRO A 120 11.09 -10.39 -22.40
C PRO A 120 11.32 -10.36 -23.91
N ASN A 121 10.92 -9.31 -24.65
CA ASN A 121 11.00 -9.30 -26.11
C ASN A 121 11.45 -7.95 -26.67
N GLY A 122 12.62 -7.95 -27.32
CA GLY A 122 13.27 -6.77 -27.88
C GLY A 122 12.47 -6.11 -29.01
N LYS A 123 11.66 -5.10 -28.66
CA LYS A 123 11.26 -4.05 -29.59
C LYS A 123 11.63 -2.67 -29.05
N PRO A 124 12.11 -1.74 -29.89
CA PRO A 124 12.44 -0.38 -29.46
C PRO A 124 11.16 0.37 -29.13
N PHE A 125 11.17 1.09 -28.00
CA PHE A 125 10.20 2.13 -27.69
C PHE A 125 10.32 3.24 -28.75
N ASP A 126 9.41 3.25 -29.72
CA ASP A 126 9.08 4.46 -30.48
C ASP A 126 8.11 5.31 -29.67
N HIS A 127 8.31 6.61 -29.76
CA HIS A 127 7.59 7.63 -29.01
C HIS A 127 6.09 7.59 -29.28
N ALA A 128 5.31 7.08 -28.32
CA ALA A 128 3.91 7.43 -28.17
C ALA A 128 3.57 7.43 -26.68
N LEU A 129 3.69 8.60 -26.04
CA LEU A 129 2.92 8.90 -24.85
C LEU A 129 1.42 8.78 -25.19
N PRO A 130 0.56 8.37 -24.25
CA PRO A 130 -0.88 8.38 -24.46
C PRO A 130 -1.34 9.82 -24.73
N GLN A 131 -1.77 10.10 -25.97
CA GLN A 131 -2.41 11.36 -26.32
C GLN A 131 -3.73 11.50 -25.55
N VAL A 132 -3.79 12.54 -24.72
CA VAL A 132 -5.02 13.06 -24.12
C VAL A 132 -5.89 13.63 -25.23
N THR A 133 -7.04 13.00 -25.46
CA THR A 133 -8.00 13.41 -26.49
C THR A 133 -8.70 14.71 -26.12
N LYS A 134 -8.53 15.74 -26.97
CA LYS A 134 -9.31 16.98 -26.95
C LYS A 134 -10.79 16.66 -27.24
N ARG A 135 -11.69 16.93 -26.28
CA ARG A 135 -13.14 16.72 -26.45
C ARG A 135 -13.84 17.98 -26.96
N HIS A 136 -14.63 17.76 -28.02
CA HIS A 136 -15.59 18.68 -28.61
C HIS A 136 -16.76 18.93 -27.65
N TRP A 137 -17.16 20.19 -27.50
CA TRP A 137 -18.32 20.58 -26.70
C TRP A 137 -19.61 20.45 -27.53
N LYS A 138 -20.58 19.67 -27.03
CA LYS A 138 -21.99 19.76 -27.42
C LYS A 138 -22.82 20.12 -26.19
N ARG A 139 -23.65 21.14 -26.38
CA ARG A 139 -24.50 21.84 -25.43
C ARG A 139 -25.93 21.29 -25.53
N SER A 140 -26.53 20.89 -24.42
CA SER A 140 -27.99 20.70 -24.21
C SER A 140 -28.26 21.03 -22.74
N SER A 141 -28.82 22.21 -22.43
CA SER A 141 -30.25 22.48 -22.09
C SER A 141 -30.77 21.54 -21.01
N LEU A 142 -30.84 21.91 -19.74
CA LEU A 142 -31.74 22.87 -19.08
C LEU A 142 -33.22 22.57 -19.31
N GLU A 143 -33.82 21.88 -18.32
CA GLU A 143 -35.24 21.85 -17.92
C GLU A 143 -35.29 21.00 -16.65
N ALA A 144 -36.12 21.21 -15.65
CA ALA A 144 -36.82 22.36 -15.10
C ALA A 144 -37.25 21.90 -13.70
N MET A 145 -37.31 22.83 -12.74
CA MET A 145 -37.86 22.61 -11.41
C MET A 145 -39.32 22.13 -11.45
N GLU A 146 -39.74 21.38 -10.44
CA GLU A 146 -40.79 21.86 -9.53
C GLU A 146 -40.79 21.14 -8.17
N PRO A 147 -41.09 21.84 -7.05
CA PRO A 147 -41.14 21.26 -5.71
C PRO A 147 -42.59 21.04 -5.23
N MET A 148 -42.79 20.15 -4.26
CA MET A 148 -44.00 20.17 -3.44
C MET A 148 -43.71 20.08 -1.94
N ALA A 149 -44.34 21.03 -1.25
CA ALA A 149 -44.39 21.22 0.19
C ALA A 149 -45.10 20.07 0.94
N LYS A 150 -44.81 19.97 2.24
CA LYS A 150 -45.81 19.79 3.31
C LYS A 150 -45.21 20.08 4.69
N ARG A 151 -45.90 20.97 5.43
CA ARG A 151 -45.71 21.28 6.86
C ARG A 151 -46.10 20.07 7.73
N PRO A 152 -45.62 20.04 8.99
CA PRO A 152 -46.50 19.64 10.09
C PRO A 152 -46.63 20.73 11.15
N ARG A 153 -47.85 20.83 11.65
CA ARG A 153 -48.34 21.61 12.79
C ARG A 153 -48.10 20.80 14.06
N THR A 154 -47.60 21.41 15.13
CA THR A 154 -47.57 20.81 16.46
C THR A 154 -48.17 21.75 17.48
N GLU A 155 -48.87 21.11 18.41
CA GLU A 155 -49.84 21.62 19.36
C GLU A 155 -49.20 22.11 20.66
N ASN A 156 -49.99 22.94 21.33
CA ASN A 156 -49.99 23.40 22.72
C ASN A 156 -49.10 22.65 23.74
N GLY A 157 -48.44 23.46 24.58
CA GLY A 157 -47.92 23.07 25.89
C GLY A 157 -47.98 24.27 26.83
N GLU A 158 -48.98 24.27 27.71
CA GLU A 158 -49.13 25.17 28.85
C GLU A 158 -47.97 25.00 29.84
N ASN A 159 -47.47 26.10 30.42
CA ASN A 159 -47.44 26.34 31.86
C ASN A 159 -46.44 27.42 32.27
N GLY A 160 -46.87 28.22 33.25
CA GLY A 160 -45.97 28.82 34.23
C GLY A 160 -45.82 30.33 34.13
N SER A 161 -46.77 31.08 34.68
CA SER A 161 -46.47 32.42 35.18
C SER A 161 -47.12 32.61 36.54
N ASN A 162 -46.31 32.35 37.55
CA ASN A 162 -46.56 32.73 38.93
C ASN A 162 -46.46 34.25 39.03
N SER A 163 -47.60 34.88 39.29
CA SER A 163 -47.71 36.28 39.67
C SER A 163 -47.19 36.45 41.09
N THR A 164 -46.04 37.09 41.28
CA THR A 164 -45.66 37.68 42.57
C THR A 164 -44.64 38.80 42.35
N VAL A 165 -44.81 39.89 43.14
CA VAL A 165 -43.87 40.98 43.43
C VAL A 165 -43.91 42.12 42.39
N VAL A 166 -44.09 43.42 42.68
CA VAL A 166 -44.48 44.21 43.88
C VAL A 166 -44.46 45.68 43.43
N THR A 167 -45.14 46.54 44.21
CA THR A 167 -45.06 48.02 44.23
C THR A 167 -45.52 48.79 43.00
N SER A 168 -46.82 49.12 42.97
CA SER A 168 -47.27 50.41 42.48
C SER A 168 -46.85 51.49 43.48
N ASP A 169 -45.96 52.38 43.03
CA ASP A 169 -45.62 53.59 43.76
C ASP A 169 -46.83 54.52 43.85
N ARG A 170 -47.05 54.98 45.08
CA ARG A 170 -47.99 56.03 45.43
C ARG A 170 -47.55 57.33 44.76
N ILE A 171 -48.40 57.92 43.93
CA ILE A 171 -48.41 59.38 43.80
C ILE A 171 -49.61 59.88 44.59
N ALA A 172 -49.27 60.63 45.63
CA ALA A 172 -50.18 61.25 46.56
C ALA A 172 -51.19 62.14 45.83
N THR A 173 -52.46 61.89 46.13
CA THR A 173 -53.57 62.83 45.94
C THR A 173 -53.23 64.09 46.73
N SER A 174 -52.73 65.10 46.02
CA SER A 174 -52.62 66.46 46.54
C SER A 174 -53.98 67.14 46.45
N GLU A 175 -54.20 67.99 47.45
CA GLU A 175 -55.43 68.68 47.84
C GLU A 175 -56.17 69.41 46.71
N PRO A 176 -57.49 69.69 46.87
CA PRO A 176 -58.21 70.57 45.96
C PRO A 176 -57.70 72.00 46.14
N GLN A 177 -56.69 72.37 45.36
CA GLN A 177 -56.29 73.76 45.22
C GLN A 177 -57.39 74.50 44.46
N THR A 178 -58.06 75.39 45.18
CA THR A 178 -58.94 76.44 44.68
C THR A 178 -58.26 77.21 43.57
N ASN A 179 -58.63 76.97 42.31
CA ASN A 179 -58.27 77.86 41.21
C ASN A 179 -59.28 79.02 41.15
N PRO A 180 -58.88 80.28 41.38
CA PRO A 180 -59.61 81.41 40.82
C PRO A 180 -59.42 81.37 39.30
N ALA A 181 -60.48 81.68 38.55
CA ALA A 181 -60.48 81.65 37.10
C ALA A 181 -59.29 82.43 36.50
N PRO A 182 -58.44 81.81 35.66
CA PRO A 182 -57.43 82.56 34.96
C PRO A 182 -58.10 83.11 33.67
N GLN A 183 -58.28 84.43 33.61
CA GLN A 183 -58.88 85.12 32.46
C GLN A 183 -57.83 85.94 31.69
N THR A 184 -56.65 85.38 31.45
CA THR A 184 -55.64 85.99 30.58
C THR A 184 -55.29 85.07 29.40
N PRO A 185 -55.12 85.56 28.18
CA PRO A 185 -54.78 84.69 27.05
C PRO A 185 -53.41 84.00 27.18
N GLU A 186 -52.58 84.40 28.13
CA GLU A 186 -51.22 83.88 28.36
C GLU A 186 -51.18 82.53 29.10
N TRP A 187 -52.06 82.29 30.09
CA TRP A 187 -52.06 81.00 30.79
C TRP A 187 -52.49 79.85 29.85
N MET A 188 -53.41 80.13 28.92
CA MET A 188 -53.82 79.15 27.90
C MET A 188 -52.64 78.83 26.98
N ARG A 189 -51.88 79.84 26.55
CA ARG A 189 -50.67 79.65 25.73
C ARG A 189 -49.62 78.83 26.47
N ALA A 190 -49.36 79.14 27.75
CA ALA A 190 -48.42 78.38 28.57
C ALA A 190 -48.88 76.93 28.78
N ARG A 191 -50.18 76.71 29.01
CA ARG A 191 -50.74 75.36 29.16
C ARG A 191 -50.68 74.56 27.86
N ILE A 192 -50.93 75.18 26.70
CA ILE A 192 -50.78 74.53 25.40
C ILE A 192 -49.33 74.12 25.19
N ALA A 193 -48.37 75.02 25.40
CA ALA A 193 -46.95 74.72 25.27
C ALA A 193 -46.49 73.59 26.21
N GLN A 194 -47.02 73.54 27.43
CA GLN A 194 -46.76 72.43 28.36
C GLN A 194 -47.32 71.11 27.84
N LEU A 195 -48.57 71.08 27.35
CA LEU A 195 -49.18 69.87 26.82
C LEU A 195 -48.51 69.39 25.53
N GLU A 196 -48.01 70.31 24.69
CA GLU A 196 -47.19 69.99 23.52
C GLU A 196 -45.86 69.35 23.93
N ALA A 197 -45.19 69.90 24.94
CA ALA A 197 -43.96 69.31 25.48
C ALA A 197 -44.20 67.93 26.13
N GLU A 198 -45.29 67.76 26.89
CA GLU A 198 -45.69 66.47 27.46
C GLU A 198 -46.02 65.44 26.36
N LEU A 199 -46.70 65.86 25.29
CA LEU A 199 -47.00 65.02 24.15
C LEU A 199 -45.73 64.58 23.41
N ASP A 200 -44.80 65.50 23.18
CA ASP A 200 -43.53 65.18 22.50
C ASP A 200 -42.64 64.29 23.37
N SER A 201 -42.61 64.52 24.69
CA SER A 201 -41.96 63.61 25.64
C SER A 201 -42.60 62.22 25.62
N ALA A 202 -43.93 62.12 25.54
CA ALA A 202 -44.64 60.84 25.45
C ALA A 202 -44.37 60.11 24.13
N LYS A 203 -44.28 60.83 23.01
CA LYS A 203 -43.87 60.26 21.71
C LYS A 203 -42.44 59.73 21.77
N ALA A 204 -41.50 60.50 22.34
CA ALA A 204 -40.11 60.08 22.49
C ALA A 204 -40.00 58.83 23.39
N ALA A 205 -40.71 58.79 24.52
CA ALA A 205 -40.75 57.64 25.41
C ALA A 205 -41.32 56.39 24.70
N ARG A 206 -42.39 56.56 23.91
CA ARG A 206 -42.96 55.48 23.10
C ARG A 206 -41.96 54.97 22.06
N ASP A 207 -41.30 55.87 21.34
CA ASP A 207 -40.37 55.50 20.26
C ASP A 207 -39.10 54.83 20.83
N MET A 208 -38.64 55.25 22.01
CA MET A 208 -37.59 54.52 22.74
C MET A 208 -38.07 53.13 23.17
N ALA A 209 -39.26 53.01 23.78
CA ALA A 209 -39.80 51.72 24.21
C ALA A 209 -40.02 50.75 23.04
N THR A 210 -40.46 51.22 21.87
CA THR A 210 -40.57 50.37 20.68
C THR A 210 -39.21 49.96 20.14
N SER A 211 -38.21 50.86 20.17
CA SER A 211 -36.83 50.52 19.77
C SER A 211 -36.19 49.50 20.71
N GLU A 212 -36.36 49.62 22.03
CA GLU A 212 -35.88 48.66 23.02
C GLU A 212 -36.53 47.29 22.84
N HIS A 213 -37.85 47.27 22.62
CA HIS A 213 -38.57 46.03 22.35
C HIS A 213 -38.06 45.32 21.10
N GLU A 214 -37.78 46.07 20.03
CA GLU A 214 -37.23 45.53 18.79
C GLU A 214 -35.81 44.97 18.97
N VAL A 215 -34.96 45.65 19.75
CA VAL A 215 -33.63 45.15 20.10
C VAL A 215 -33.71 43.84 20.88
N ILE A 216 -34.59 43.75 21.88
CA ILE A 216 -34.81 42.52 22.66
C ILE A 216 -35.30 41.38 21.75
N ARG A 217 -36.24 41.68 20.85
CA ARG A 217 -36.77 40.71 19.89
C ARG A 217 -35.66 40.18 18.97
N MET A 218 -34.84 41.05 18.41
CA MET A 218 -33.70 40.67 17.57
C MET A 218 -32.66 39.86 18.35
N ALA A 219 -32.32 40.27 19.57
CA ALA A 219 -31.38 39.55 20.43
C ALA A 219 -31.86 38.13 20.74
N ASN A 220 -33.13 37.97 21.11
CA ASN A 220 -33.73 36.65 21.37
C ASN A 220 -33.73 35.78 20.10
N GLN A 221 -34.04 36.36 18.95
CA GLN A 221 -34.00 35.64 17.67
C GLN A 221 -32.57 35.17 17.33
N ALA A 222 -31.57 36.05 17.49
CA ALA A 222 -30.17 35.70 17.29
C ALA A 222 -29.71 34.59 18.24
N GLU A 223 -30.11 34.66 19.51
CA GLU A 223 -29.79 33.65 20.52
C GLU A 223 -30.42 32.28 20.19
N GLN A 224 -31.67 32.26 19.70
CA GLN A 224 -32.32 31.03 19.24
C GLN A 224 -31.62 30.41 18.03
N ILE A 225 -31.20 31.24 17.07
CA ILE A 225 -30.44 30.78 15.90
C ILE A 225 -29.09 30.19 16.35
N ALA A 226 -28.34 30.92 17.18
CA ALA A 226 -27.06 30.45 17.71
C ALA A 226 -27.20 29.13 18.48
N ARG A 227 -28.27 28.95 19.29
CA ARG A 227 -28.56 27.68 19.96
C ARG A 227 -28.82 26.55 18.99
N ARG A 228 -29.62 26.77 17.94
CA ARG A 228 -29.91 25.75 16.92
C ARG A 228 -28.66 25.35 16.16
N GLU A 229 -27.83 26.32 15.78
CA GLU A 229 -26.56 26.07 15.11
C GLU A 229 -25.58 25.29 15.99
N ALA A 230 -25.46 25.67 17.27
CA ALA A 230 -24.62 24.95 18.22
C ALA A 230 -25.08 23.49 18.40
N MET A 231 -26.39 23.24 18.49
CA MET A 231 -26.94 21.88 18.54
C MET A 231 -26.68 21.10 17.25
N ALA A 232 -26.80 21.74 16.08
CA ALA A 232 -26.50 21.12 14.79
C ALA A 232 -25.01 20.76 14.68
N GLN A 233 -24.11 21.66 15.08
CA GLN A 233 -22.66 21.41 15.09
C GLN A 233 -22.29 20.29 16.06
N LYS A 234 -22.87 20.28 17.27
CA LYS A 234 -22.68 19.20 18.24
C LYS A 234 -23.13 17.84 17.68
N SER A 235 -24.31 17.79 17.08
CA SER A 235 -24.83 16.57 16.45
C SER A 235 -23.94 16.09 15.29
N ALA A 236 -23.43 17.03 14.47
CA ALA A 236 -22.49 16.71 13.39
C ALA A 236 -21.16 16.15 13.94
N ALA A 237 -20.63 16.74 15.02
CA ALA A 237 -19.42 16.27 15.68
C ALA A 237 -19.60 14.88 16.30
N GLU A 238 -20.72 14.63 16.98
CA GLU A 238 -21.06 13.31 17.54
C GLU A 238 -21.22 12.25 16.45
N SER A 239 -21.86 12.59 15.32
CA SER A 239 -21.96 11.68 14.18
C SER A 239 -20.60 11.35 13.57
N ALA A 240 -19.71 12.35 13.44
CA ALA A 240 -18.35 12.15 12.94
C ALA A 240 -17.52 11.27 13.89
N LEU A 241 -17.66 11.48 15.21
CA LEU A 241 -16.99 10.68 16.23
C LEU A 241 -17.49 9.23 16.20
N SER A 242 -18.80 9.01 16.11
CA SER A 242 -19.40 7.68 15.99
C SER A 242 -18.91 6.92 14.75
N ARG A 243 -18.81 7.59 13.59
CA ARG A 243 -18.23 6.97 12.38
C ARG A 243 -16.78 6.55 12.58
N LYS A 244 -15.99 7.41 13.24
CA LYS A 244 -14.58 7.12 13.55
C LYS A 244 -14.43 5.92 14.48
N GLU A 245 -15.29 5.80 15.50
CA GLU A 245 -15.30 4.64 16.40
C GLU A 245 -15.61 3.34 15.65
N VAL A 246 -16.63 3.34 14.78
CA VAL A 246 -16.98 2.18 13.95
C VAL A 246 -15.83 1.78 13.02
N GLU A 247 -15.16 2.75 12.38
CA GLU A 247 -13.98 2.46 11.56
C GLU A 247 -12.80 1.93 12.40
N GLN A 248 -12.59 2.47 13.60
CA GLN A 248 -11.54 2.01 14.50
C GLN A 248 -11.78 0.55 14.93
N ASP A 249 -13.01 0.18 15.27
CA ASP A 249 -13.35 -1.20 15.64
C ASP A 249 -13.25 -2.15 14.44
N ARG A 250 -13.65 -1.69 13.23
CA ARG A 250 -13.41 -2.44 12.00
C ARG A 250 -11.93 -2.71 11.76
N LEU A 251 -11.07 -1.69 11.91
CA LEU A 251 -9.62 -1.85 11.74
C LEU A 251 -9.01 -2.74 12.83
N ARG A 252 -9.49 -2.66 14.07
CA ARG A 252 -9.03 -3.52 15.17
C ARG A 252 -9.34 -4.99 14.89
N THR A 253 -10.57 -5.29 14.48
CA THR A 253 -10.99 -6.66 14.13
C THR A 253 -10.24 -7.19 12.90
N GLU A 254 -10.01 -6.36 11.88
CA GLU A 254 -9.20 -6.72 10.71
C GLU A 254 -7.74 -7.02 11.09
N HIS A 255 -7.14 -6.21 11.98
CA HIS A 255 -5.79 -6.44 12.49
C HIS A 255 -5.68 -7.73 13.32
N GLU A 256 -6.65 -8.00 14.18
CA GLU A 256 -6.69 -9.23 14.98
C GLU A 256 -6.84 -10.48 14.10
N SER A 257 -7.67 -10.40 13.05
CA SER A 257 -7.81 -11.45 12.03
C SER A 257 -6.49 -11.68 11.29
N ALA A 258 -5.83 -10.62 10.83
CA ALA A 258 -4.54 -10.70 10.14
C ALA A 258 -3.44 -11.30 11.03
N THR A 259 -3.39 -10.91 12.30
CA THR A 259 -2.46 -11.46 13.29
C THR A 259 -2.70 -12.96 13.52
N SER A 260 -3.97 -13.35 13.62
CA SER A 260 -4.37 -14.76 13.74
C SER A 260 -3.95 -15.57 12.52
N GLN A 261 -4.15 -15.05 11.30
CA GLN A 261 -3.71 -15.68 10.06
C GLN A 261 -2.18 -15.81 9.99
N LEU A 262 -1.44 -14.78 10.38
CA LEU A 262 0.02 -14.82 10.45
C LEU A 262 0.51 -15.91 11.42
N SER A 263 -0.13 -16.02 12.59
CA SER A 263 0.19 -17.06 13.57
C SER A 263 -0.06 -18.47 13.06
N ALA A 264 -1.11 -18.67 12.24
CA ALA A 264 -1.42 -19.94 11.60
C ALA A 264 -0.37 -20.29 10.53
N LEU A 265 0.00 -19.31 9.69
CA LEU A 265 1.05 -19.49 8.68
C LEU A 265 2.42 -19.80 9.31
N LEU A 266 2.77 -19.15 10.42
CA LEU A 266 4.01 -19.46 11.14
C LEU A 266 4.03 -20.90 11.66
N ARG A 267 2.89 -21.40 12.18
CA ARG A 267 2.77 -22.81 12.57
C ARG A 267 2.91 -23.75 11.38
N ASP A 268 2.29 -23.42 10.25
CA ASP A 268 2.40 -24.22 9.02
C ASP A 268 3.85 -24.26 8.50
N VAL A 269 4.55 -23.12 8.53
CA VAL A 269 5.97 -23.05 8.15
C VAL A 269 6.84 -23.92 9.05
N GLU A 270 6.59 -23.94 10.35
CA GLU A 270 7.35 -24.78 11.29
C GLU A 270 7.07 -26.27 11.05
N ILE A 271 5.81 -26.64 10.77
CA ILE A 271 5.45 -28.02 10.38
C ILE A 271 6.16 -28.41 9.07
N LEU A 272 6.16 -27.53 8.06
CA LEU A 272 6.83 -27.78 6.78
C LEU A 272 8.34 -27.89 6.95
N ARG A 273 8.95 -27.09 7.83
CA ARG A 273 10.37 -27.18 8.16
C ARG A 273 10.70 -28.54 8.77
N GLY A 274 9.90 -29.01 9.74
CA GLY A 274 10.07 -30.36 10.30
C GLY A 274 9.91 -31.45 9.24
N GLN A 275 8.92 -31.33 8.35
CA GLN A 275 8.74 -32.28 7.24
C GLN A 275 9.94 -32.28 6.28
N LEU A 276 10.50 -31.11 5.97
CA LEU A 276 11.68 -30.97 5.13
C LEU A 276 12.88 -31.69 5.76
N GLU A 277 13.14 -31.49 7.05
CA GLU A 277 14.22 -32.18 7.77
C GLU A 277 14.04 -33.71 7.73
N THR A 278 12.81 -34.21 7.95
CA THR A 278 12.56 -35.65 7.82
C THR A 278 12.75 -36.18 6.40
N ALA A 279 12.46 -35.38 5.37
CA ALA A 279 12.65 -35.75 3.98
C ALA A 279 14.14 -35.75 3.59
N GLU A 280 14.90 -34.78 4.10
CA GLU A 280 16.35 -34.69 3.91
C GLU A 280 17.06 -35.88 4.57
N ASN A 281 16.69 -36.25 5.80
CA ASN A 281 17.22 -37.44 6.47
C ASN A 281 16.93 -38.73 5.69
N LYS A 282 15.74 -38.86 5.11
CA LYS A 282 15.39 -40.00 4.23
C LYS A 282 16.19 -40.01 2.93
N LEU A 283 16.46 -38.83 2.36
CA LEU A 283 17.28 -38.70 1.16
C LEU A 283 18.73 -39.12 1.44
N ASN A 284 19.30 -38.66 2.55
CA ASN A 284 20.65 -39.03 2.98
C ASN A 284 20.77 -40.55 3.20
N LEU A 285 19.77 -41.17 3.83
CA LEU A 285 19.73 -42.63 4.00
C LEU A 285 19.64 -43.37 2.66
N ALA A 286 18.84 -42.87 1.71
CA ALA A 286 18.74 -43.45 0.37
C ALA A 286 20.02 -43.28 -0.46
N GLN A 287 20.77 -42.18 -0.27
CA GLN A 287 22.07 -42.00 -0.91
C GLN A 287 23.11 -42.99 -0.35
N LEU A 288 23.11 -43.21 0.97
CA LEU A 288 23.97 -44.21 1.59
C LEU A 288 23.67 -45.62 1.05
N SER A 289 22.39 -46.00 0.98
CA SER A 289 22.01 -47.31 0.44
C SER A 289 22.31 -47.45 -1.06
N SER A 290 22.17 -46.37 -1.84
CA SER A 290 22.57 -46.36 -3.26
C SER A 290 24.08 -46.59 -3.42
N ASN A 291 24.91 -46.01 -2.55
CA ASN A 291 26.36 -46.23 -2.57
C ASN A 291 26.73 -47.67 -2.18
N GLU A 292 26.00 -48.28 -1.25
CA GLU A 292 26.16 -49.69 -0.92
C GLU A 292 25.74 -50.60 -2.09
N PHE A 293 24.67 -50.24 -2.80
CA PHE A 293 24.20 -50.98 -3.97
C PHE A 293 25.19 -50.91 -5.14
N ALA A 294 25.84 -49.77 -5.36
CA ALA A 294 26.91 -49.66 -6.35
C ALA A 294 28.08 -50.61 -6.02
N LYS A 295 28.51 -50.64 -4.75
CA LYS A 295 29.57 -51.55 -4.29
C LYS A 295 29.19 -53.03 -4.42
N SER A 296 27.94 -53.40 -4.11
CA SER A 296 27.48 -54.77 -4.28
C SER A 296 27.38 -55.13 -5.77
N SER A 297 26.95 -54.22 -6.64
CA SER A 297 26.92 -54.42 -8.09
C SER A 297 28.32 -54.67 -8.67
N ASP A 298 29.33 -53.90 -8.23
CA ASP A 298 30.71 -54.12 -8.65
C ASP A 298 31.25 -55.48 -8.19
N ARG A 299 30.88 -55.90 -6.97
CA ARG A 299 31.23 -57.25 -6.46
C ARG A 299 30.53 -58.36 -7.23
N VAL A 300 29.27 -58.19 -7.63
CA VAL A 300 28.54 -59.16 -8.47
C VAL A 300 29.25 -59.31 -9.82
N LYS A 301 29.63 -58.21 -10.48
CA LYS A 301 30.38 -58.28 -11.75
C LYS A 301 31.72 -59.00 -11.60
N ALA A 302 32.44 -58.79 -10.49
CA ALA A 302 33.68 -59.50 -10.22
C ALA A 302 33.45 -61.02 -10.05
N LEU A 303 32.38 -61.41 -9.33
CA LEU A 303 32.01 -62.81 -9.15
C LEU A 303 31.53 -63.47 -10.45
N GLU A 304 30.79 -62.75 -11.30
CA GLU A 304 30.38 -63.23 -12.63
C GLU A 304 31.60 -63.51 -13.52
N ALA A 305 32.62 -62.65 -13.47
CA ALA A 305 33.87 -62.86 -14.20
C ALA A 305 34.63 -64.10 -13.67
N GLU A 306 34.71 -64.27 -12.35
CA GLU A 306 35.36 -65.43 -11.71
C GLU A 306 34.61 -66.74 -12.03
N LEU A 307 33.28 -66.72 -12.05
CA LEU A 307 32.44 -67.86 -12.44
C LEU A 307 32.67 -68.26 -13.89
N GLY A 308 32.75 -67.29 -14.81
CA GLY A 308 33.11 -67.54 -16.21
C GLY A 308 34.48 -68.21 -16.33
N GLU A 309 35.48 -67.70 -15.61
CA GLU A 309 36.83 -68.28 -15.60
C GLU A 309 36.86 -69.70 -15.01
N ALA A 310 36.07 -69.97 -13.97
CA ALA A 310 35.93 -71.29 -13.37
C ALA A 310 35.21 -72.27 -14.32
N GLN A 311 34.19 -71.82 -15.05
CA GLN A 311 33.50 -72.62 -16.07
C GLN A 311 34.46 -72.98 -17.22
N ASP A 312 35.27 -72.04 -17.69
CA ASP A 312 36.28 -72.29 -18.72
C ASP A 312 37.32 -73.33 -18.25
N ARG A 313 37.79 -73.22 -17.00
CA ARG A 313 38.69 -74.21 -16.40
C ARG A 313 38.03 -75.59 -16.28
N ALA A 314 36.75 -75.65 -15.89
CA ALA A 314 36.01 -76.90 -15.77
C ALA A 314 35.81 -77.58 -17.13
N GLN A 315 35.45 -76.83 -18.18
CA GLN A 315 35.34 -77.35 -19.53
C GLN A 315 36.69 -77.85 -20.06
N LYS A 316 37.77 -77.11 -19.78
CA LYS A 316 39.13 -77.51 -20.15
C LYS A 316 39.55 -78.82 -19.46
N LEU A 317 39.22 -78.99 -18.18
CA LEU A 317 39.41 -80.24 -17.45
C LEU A 317 38.53 -81.37 -17.98
N GLN A 318 37.30 -81.09 -18.37
CA GLN A 318 36.39 -82.07 -18.94
C GLN A 318 36.90 -82.58 -20.29
N LEU A 319 37.42 -81.70 -21.15
CA LEU A 319 38.12 -82.08 -22.38
C LEU A 319 39.35 -82.94 -22.09
N TYR A 320 40.13 -82.59 -21.06
CA TYR A 320 41.28 -83.39 -20.63
C TYR A 320 40.86 -84.76 -20.11
N LYS A 321 39.75 -84.84 -19.37
CA LYS A 321 39.18 -86.09 -18.85
C LYS A 321 38.66 -86.98 -19.98
N SER A 322 37.92 -86.43 -20.94
CA SER A 322 37.46 -87.18 -22.12
C SER A 322 38.63 -87.71 -22.95
N ARG A 323 39.69 -86.90 -23.12
CA ARG A 323 40.94 -87.35 -23.77
C ARG A 323 41.62 -88.49 -22.99
N MET A 324 41.65 -88.42 -21.67
CA MET A 324 42.21 -89.50 -20.83
C MET A 324 41.31 -90.75 -20.79
N GLU A 325 39.99 -90.59 -20.81
CA GLU A 325 39.00 -91.69 -20.88
C GLU A 325 39.01 -92.39 -22.25
N GLU A 326 39.26 -91.68 -23.35
CA GLU A 326 39.55 -92.29 -24.66
C GLU A 326 40.89 -93.04 -24.69
N GLN A 327 41.82 -92.70 -23.78
CA GLN A 327 43.16 -93.28 -23.72
C GLN A 327 43.30 -94.48 -22.77
N ASN A 328 42.30 -94.76 -21.92
CA ASN A 328 42.39 -95.80 -20.87
C ASN A 328 41.17 -96.74 -20.84
N THR A 329 41.31 -97.92 -21.46
CA THR A 329 40.54 -99.11 -21.15
C THR A 329 41.11 -99.82 -19.92
N ASN A 330 40.80 -99.34 -18.71
CA ASN A 330 40.57 -100.07 -17.45
C ASN A 330 40.66 -99.14 -16.22
N PRO A 331 39.95 -99.46 -15.12
CA PRO A 331 39.42 -98.44 -14.21
C PRO A 331 40.36 -98.13 -13.05
N ASP A 332 40.43 -96.84 -12.69
CA ASP A 332 40.86 -96.43 -11.36
C ASP A 332 39.86 -95.42 -10.78
N ASN A 333 39.27 -95.78 -9.64
CA ASN A 333 38.03 -95.24 -9.09
C ASN A 333 38.17 -93.87 -8.38
N THR A 334 39.31 -93.20 -8.50
CA THR A 334 39.61 -92.00 -7.69
C THR A 334 39.10 -90.69 -8.32
N GLY A 335 38.99 -90.62 -9.65
CA GLY A 335 38.54 -89.40 -10.35
C GLY A 335 37.02 -89.18 -10.38
N LEU A 336 36.25 -90.25 -10.15
CA LEU A 336 34.78 -90.21 -10.18
C LEU A 336 34.22 -89.57 -8.91
N ASP A 337 34.88 -89.75 -7.77
CA ASP A 337 34.51 -89.11 -6.50
C ASP A 337 34.81 -87.60 -6.48
N ASP A 338 35.91 -87.15 -7.11
CA ASP A 338 36.20 -85.72 -7.26
C ASP A 338 35.16 -85.00 -8.15
N MET A 339 34.75 -85.64 -9.24
CA MET A 339 33.65 -85.16 -10.10
C MET A 339 32.30 -85.15 -9.38
N ARG A 340 32.03 -86.14 -8.54
CA ARG A 340 30.82 -86.19 -7.70
C ARG A 340 30.81 -85.07 -6.66
N GLY A 341 31.97 -84.71 -6.10
CA GLY A 341 32.16 -83.56 -5.22
C GLY A 341 31.82 -82.24 -5.92
N LYS A 342 32.38 -82.01 -7.11
CA LYS A 342 32.11 -80.81 -7.92
C LYS A 342 30.65 -80.66 -8.32
N ASN A 343 29.97 -81.76 -8.65
CA ASN A 343 28.55 -81.73 -9.00
C ASN A 343 27.68 -81.37 -7.79
N LYS A 344 28.00 -81.89 -6.60
CA LYS A 344 27.34 -81.48 -5.35
C LYS A 344 27.53 -79.99 -5.06
N LEU A 345 28.74 -79.46 -5.28
CA LEU A 345 29.07 -78.04 -5.12
C LEU A 345 28.24 -77.14 -6.05
N LEU A 346 28.22 -77.46 -7.35
CA LEU A 346 27.42 -76.72 -8.34
C LEU A 346 25.92 -76.77 -8.00
N LYS A 347 25.44 -77.89 -7.47
CA LYS A 347 24.03 -78.02 -7.05
C LYS A 347 23.70 -77.16 -5.84
N SER A 348 24.62 -76.99 -4.89
CA SER A 348 24.47 -76.02 -3.80
C SER A 348 24.52 -74.58 -4.32
N GLU A 349 25.40 -74.28 -5.27
CA GLU A 349 25.53 -72.95 -5.86
C GLU A 349 24.28 -72.54 -6.65
N ILE A 350 23.68 -73.45 -7.43
CA ILE A 350 22.40 -73.20 -8.11
C ILE A 350 21.27 -72.94 -7.11
N LYS A 351 21.27 -73.61 -5.95
CA LYS A 351 20.28 -73.34 -4.90
C LYS A 351 20.49 -71.95 -4.27
N GLN A 352 21.73 -71.56 -4.05
CA GLN A 352 22.10 -70.24 -3.55
C GLN A 352 21.68 -69.14 -4.55
N LEU A 353 22.01 -69.29 -5.83
CA LEU A 353 21.60 -68.33 -6.86
C LEU A 353 20.07 -68.21 -6.99
N LYS A 354 19.33 -69.30 -6.78
CA LYS A 354 17.86 -69.24 -6.74
C LYS A 354 17.32 -68.46 -5.55
N SER A 355 17.92 -68.60 -4.36
CA SER A 355 17.50 -67.78 -3.21
C SER A 355 17.82 -66.31 -3.43
N ASP A 356 18.97 -66.01 -4.03
CA ASP A 356 19.40 -64.64 -4.28
C ASP A 356 18.50 -63.96 -5.34
N LEU A 357 18.13 -64.68 -6.40
CA LEU A 357 17.16 -64.21 -7.39
C LEU A 357 15.77 -63.92 -6.76
N ALA A 358 15.30 -64.80 -5.89
CA ALA A 358 14.03 -64.59 -5.19
C ALA A 358 14.07 -63.35 -4.27
N SER A 359 15.19 -63.16 -3.56
CA SER A 359 15.42 -61.98 -2.72
C SER A 359 15.45 -60.69 -3.55
N ALA A 360 16.11 -60.70 -4.71
CA ALA A 360 16.16 -59.56 -5.61
C ALA A 360 14.77 -59.18 -6.16
N LEU A 361 13.94 -60.17 -6.50
CA LEU A 361 12.56 -59.93 -6.93
C LEU A 361 11.71 -59.29 -5.83
N GLU A 362 11.87 -59.72 -4.58
CA GLU A 362 11.15 -59.14 -3.44
C GLU A 362 11.60 -57.69 -3.17
N GLN A 363 12.90 -57.40 -3.28
CA GLN A 363 13.41 -56.03 -3.22
C GLN A 363 12.85 -55.17 -4.35
N LEU A 364 12.81 -55.68 -5.58
CA LEU A 364 12.25 -54.96 -6.72
C LEU A 364 10.78 -54.59 -6.47
N GLN A 365 9.96 -55.54 -6.02
CA GLN A 365 8.56 -55.27 -5.69
C GLN A 365 8.40 -54.25 -4.55
N SER A 366 9.25 -54.32 -3.53
CA SER A 366 9.32 -53.32 -2.45
C SER A 366 9.59 -51.91 -2.98
N THR A 367 10.60 -51.77 -3.86
CA THR A 367 10.94 -50.47 -4.46
C THR A 367 9.83 -49.94 -5.36
N GLN A 368 9.16 -50.81 -6.12
CA GLN A 368 8.02 -50.44 -6.94
C GLN A 368 6.87 -49.88 -6.10
N ARG A 369 6.47 -50.56 -5.01
CA ARG A 369 5.42 -50.06 -4.10
C ARG A 369 5.81 -48.73 -3.45
N SER A 370 7.09 -48.57 -3.10
CA SER A 370 7.62 -47.31 -2.56
C SER A 370 7.53 -46.16 -3.57
N LEU A 371 7.88 -46.43 -4.84
CA LEU A 371 7.78 -45.46 -5.92
C LEU A 371 6.33 -45.04 -6.18
N GLU A 372 5.41 -46.00 -6.26
CA GLU A 372 3.96 -45.75 -6.42
C GLU A 372 3.42 -44.86 -5.29
N SER A 373 3.82 -45.12 -4.03
CA SER A 373 3.48 -44.27 -2.89
C SER A 373 3.99 -42.83 -3.05
N ARG A 374 5.22 -42.64 -3.56
CA ARG A 374 5.78 -41.30 -3.82
C ARG A 374 5.05 -40.59 -4.96
N VAL A 375 4.69 -41.31 -6.03
CA VAL A 375 3.91 -40.75 -7.15
C VAL A 375 2.55 -40.25 -6.66
N LEU A 376 1.86 -41.03 -5.82
CA LEU A 376 0.59 -40.62 -5.20
C LEU A 376 0.73 -39.39 -4.29
N LYS A 377 1.83 -39.28 -3.54
CA LYS A 377 2.11 -38.08 -2.74
C LYS A 377 2.36 -36.84 -3.62
N CYS A 378 3.10 -37.01 -4.72
CA CYS A 378 3.36 -35.92 -5.66
C CYS A 378 2.08 -35.46 -6.37
N SER A 379 1.20 -36.39 -6.76
CA SER A 379 -0.09 -36.04 -7.37
C SER A 379 -1.00 -35.30 -6.38
N SER A 380 -1.04 -35.73 -5.12
CA SER A 380 -1.76 -35.02 -4.05
C SER A 380 -1.22 -33.61 -3.81
N ALA A 381 0.10 -33.44 -3.76
CA ALA A 381 0.73 -32.13 -3.59
C ALA A 381 0.43 -31.20 -4.79
N ARG A 382 0.49 -31.72 -6.03
CA ARG A 382 0.13 -30.98 -7.24
C ARG A 382 -1.34 -30.52 -7.20
N ALA A 383 -2.27 -31.38 -6.79
CA ALA A 383 -3.68 -31.01 -6.67
C ALA A 383 -3.90 -29.90 -5.62
N LYS A 384 -3.20 -29.94 -4.48
CA LYS A 384 -3.23 -28.87 -3.48
C LYS A 384 -2.70 -27.55 -4.04
N TYR A 385 -1.59 -27.60 -4.78
CA TYR A 385 -0.99 -26.42 -5.43
C TYR A 385 -1.94 -25.78 -6.45
N GLU A 386 -2.57 -26.56 -7.32
CA GLU A 386 -3.53 -26.00 -8.27
C GLU A 386 -4.73 -25.36 -7.55
N ARG A 387 -5.22 -25.97 -6.47
CA ARG A 387 -6.30 -25.39 -5.66
C ARG A 387 -5.92 -24.05 -5.01
N THR A 388 -4.69 -23.92 -4.50
CA THR A 388 -4.23 -22.65 -3.91
C THR A 388 -3.98 -21.59 -4.97
N LYS A 389 -3.46 -21.99 -6.14
CA LYS A 389 -3.29 -21.12 -7.32
C LYS A 389 -4.62 -20.58 -7.84
N GLU A 390 -5.67 -21.41 -7.91
CA GLU A 390 -7.04 -20.98 -8.25
C GLU A 390 -7.56 -19.95 -7.25
N LYS A 391 -7.44 -20.22 -5.94
CA LYS A 391 -7.82 -19.26 -4.89
C LYS A 391 -7.09 -17.93 -5.02
N LEU A 392 -5.79 -17.96 -5.29
CA LEU A 392 -4.99 -16.75 -5.51
C LEU A 392 -5.48 -15.98 -6.75
N GLY A 393 -5.88 -16.69 -7.81
CA GLY A 393 -6.51 -16.10 -8.99
C GLY A 393 -7.80 -15.34 -8.65
N VAL A 394 -8.66 -15.92 -7.81
CA VAL A 394 -9.89 -15.26 -7.33
C VAL A 394 -9.57 -13.99 -6.53
N TYR A 395 -8.61 -14.04 -5.61
CA TYR A 395 -8.21 -12.86 -4.83
C TYR A 395 -7.62 -11.77 -5.71
N LYS A 396 -6.81 -12.13 -6.71
CA LYS A 396 -6.27 -11.17 -7.68
C LYS A 396 -7.38 -10.47 -8.47
N ALA A 397 -8.37 -11.23 -8.93
CA ALA A 397 -9.51 -10.65 -9.66
C ALA A 397 -10.35 -9.72 -8.77
N ARG A 398 -10.57 -10.10 -7.50
CA ARG A 398 -11.27 -9.24 -6.53
C ARG A 398 -10.52 -7.94 -6.27
N LEU A 399 -9.20 -8.01 -6.07
CA LEU A 399 -8.36 -6.84 -5.85
C LEU A 399 -8.41 -5.87 -7.05
N GLU A 400 -8.37 -6.41 -8.28
CA GLU A 400 -8.49 -5.59 -9.48
C GLU A 400 -9.86 -4.91 -9.57
N ASN A 401 -10.94 -5.61 -9.24
CA ASN A 401 -12.28 -5.02 -9.18
C ASN A 401 -12.36 -3.89 -8.14
N GLU A 402 -11.81 -4.09 -6.94
CA GLU A 402 -11.76 -3.07 -5.89
C GLU A 402 -10.96 -1.84 -6.34
N ARG A 403 -9.82 -2.05 -7.01
CA ARG A 403 -9.02 -0.97 -7.61
C ARG A 403 -9.82 -0.16 -8.63
N ILE A 404 -10.52 -0.83 -9.55
CA ILE A 404 -11.37 -0.17 -10.57
C ILE A 404 -12.47 0.66 -9.89
N ILE A 405 -13.11 0.13 -8.83
CA ILE A 405 -14.15 0.86 -8.09
C ILE A 405 -13.55 2.10 -7.42
N MET A 406 -12.40 1.99 -6.76
CA MET A 406 -11.74 3.15 -6.15
C MET A 406 -11.33 4.20 -7.18
N GLU A 407 -10.86 3.78 -8.35
CA GLU A 407 -10.50 4.69 -9.44
C GLU A 407 -11.73 5.44 -9.96
N LYS A 408 -12.85 4.73 -10.20
CA LYS A 408 -14.13 5.35 -10.53
C LYS A 408 -14.61 6.32 -9.45
N LEU A 409 -14.51 5.94 -8.18
CA LEU A 409 -14.93 6.79 -7.06
C LEU A 409 -14.08 8.06 -6.99
N LYS A 410 -12.77 7.94 -7.21
CA LYS A 410 -11.84 9.08 -7.30
C LYS A 410 -12.21 9.98 -8.48
N GLU A 411 -12.49 9.41 -9.64
CA GLU A 411 -12.93 10.16 -10.82
C GLU A 411 -14.28 10.86 -10.62
N THR A 412 -15.19 10.32 -9.81
CA THR A 412 -16.48 10.96 -9.50
C THR A 412 -16.37 12.04 -8.41
N LEU A 413 -15.64 11.76 -7.32
CA LEU A 413 -15.54 12.69 -6.20
C LEU A 413 -14.64 13.89 -6.51
N THR A 414 -13.54 13.68 -7.24
CA THR A 414 -12.57 14.76 -7.48
C THR A 414 -13.24 15.96 -8.18
N PRO A 415 -13.98 15.80 -9.29
CA PRO A 415 -14.64 16.92 -9.96
C PRO A 415 -15.77 17.55 -9.15
N GLU A 416 -16.57 16.76 -8.43
CA GLU A 416 -17.66 17.30 -7.59
C GLU A 416 -17.12 18.12 -6.42
N VAL A 417 -16.05 17.66 -5.77
CA VAL A 417 -15.40 18.38 -4.69
C VAL A 417 -14.76 19.67 -5.21
N TYR A 418 -14.06 19.64 -6.35
CA TYR A 418 -13.52 20.86 -6.96
C TYR A 418 -14.61 21.84 -7.41
N LYS A 419 -15.73 21.34 -7.94
CA LYS A 419 -16.87 22.18 -8.34
C LYS A 419 -17.57 22.82 -7.14
N SER A 420 -17.79 22.05 -6.07
CA SER A 420 -18.34 22.55 -4.81
C SER A 420 -17.42 23.59 -4.16
N LEU A 421 -16.12 23.33 -4.15
CA LEU A 421 -15.11 24.26 -3.65
C LEU A 421 -15.08 25.55 -4.48
N GLY A 422 -15.16 25.46 -5.81
CA GLY A 422 -15.25 26.62 -6.70
C GLY A 422 -16.49 27.47 -6.43
N VAL A 423 -17.67 26.84 -6.29
CA VAL A 423 -18.91 27.54 -5.91
C VAL A 423 -18.74 28.24 -4.57
N MET A 424 -18.11 27.60 -3.59
CA MET A 424 -17.87 28.18 -2.26
C MET A 424 -16.94 29.41 -2.33
N HIS A 425 -15.90 29.36 -3.16
CA HIS A 425 -15.03 30.51 -3.42
C HIS A 425 -15.78 31.66 -4.10
N GLU A 426 -16.68 31.37 -5.04
CA GLU A 426 -17.53 32.39 -5.66
C GLU A 426 -18.49 33.02 -4.65
N THR A 427 -19.16 32.24 -3.80
CA THR A 427 -20.05 32.79 -2.76
C THR A 427 -19.27 33.61 -1.73
N LEU A 428 -18.09 33.14 -1.32
CA LEU A 428 -17.23 33.87 -0.39
C LEU A 428 -16.73 35.18 -1.03
N GLY A 429 -16.33 35.15 -2.30
CA GLY A 429 -15.93 36.35 -3.03
C GLY A 429 -17.06 37.37 -3.17
N ALA A 430 -18.28 36.91 -3.47
CA ALA A 430 -19.47 37.76 -3.52
C ALA A 430 -19.81 38.35 -2.15
N PHE A 431 -19.71 37.56 -1.08
CA PHE A 431 -19.90 38.02 0.28
C PHE A 431 -18.87 39.08 0.69
N LEU A 432 -17.59 38.83 0.43
CA LEU A 432 -16.51 39.78 0.74
C LEU A 432 -16.65 41.08 -0.07
N SER A 433 -17.10 40.97 -1.33
CA SER A 433 -17.40 42.14 -2.18
C SER A 433 -18.57 42.96 -1.63
N ALA A 434 -19.63 42.31 -1.13
CA ALA A 434 -20.76 42.98 -0.50
C ALA A 434 -20.40 43.66 0.83
N MET A 435 -19.39 43.14 1.54
CA MET A 435 -18.86 43.70 2.78
C MET A 435 -17.90 44.89 2.56
N GLY A 436 -17.66 45.30 1.31
CA GLY A 436 -16.85 46.47 0.98
C GLY A 436 -15.33 46.27 1.12
N SER A 437 -14.87 45.01 1.20
CA SER A 437 -13.43 44.71 1.18
C SER A 437 -12.89 44.89 -0.24
N PRO A 438 -11.78 45.61 -0.45
CA PRO A 438 -11.17 45.73 -1.76
C PRO A 438 -10.73 44.34 -2.26
N SER A 439 -11.06 44.06 -3.52
CA SER A 439 -10.61 42.85 -4.22
C SER A 439 -9.08 42.80 -4.19
N VAL A 440 -8.49 41.74 -3.62
CA VAL A 440 -7.04 41.48 -3.54
C VAL A 440 -6.48 41.05 -4.90
N GLY A 441 -6.92 41.72 -5.97
CA GLY A 441 -6.65 41.32 -7.36
C GLY A 441 -5.80 42.29 -8.16
N ASP A 442 -5.46 43.48 -7.64
CA ASP A 442 -4.77 44.48 -8.45
C ASP A 442 -3.96 45.45 -7.58
N GLU A 443 -2.89 44.94 -6.97
CA GLU A 443 -1.92 45.77 -6.24
C GLU A 443 -0.52 45.58 -6.85
N GLY A 444 -0.26 46.42 -7.87
CA GLY A 444 1.01 47.13 -8.00
C GLY A 444 2.25 46.33 -8.45
N ASN A 445 2.37 46.12 -9.76
CA ASN A 445 3.69 46.20 -10.41
C ASN A 445 4.18 47.67 -10.35
N THR A 446 4.78 48.07 -9.24
CA THR A 446 5.58 49.32 -9.18
C THR A 446 7.05 48.96 -8.99
N GLU A 447 7.74 48.99 -10.12
CA GLU A 447 9.19 49.07 -10.29
C GLU A 447 9.75 50.30 -9.53
N PRO A 448 10.69 50.14 -8.57
CA PRO A 448 11.44 51.26 -8.05
C PRO A 448 12.68 51.49 -8.92
N LYS A 449 12.72 52.69 -9.50
CA LYS A 449 13.85 53.28 -10.23
C LYS A 449 15.17 53.14 -9.48
N GLU A 450 16.21 52.79 -10.23
CA GLU A 450 17.60 53.09 -9.90
C GLU A 450 17.79 54.61 -9.86
N GLU A 451 18.20 55.15 -8.72
CA GLU A 451 18.79 56.49 -8.60
C GLU A 451 20.31 56.35 -8.49
N PHE A 452 20.99 56.95 -9.47
CA PHE A 452 22.40 57.31 -9.40
C PHE A 452 22.55 58.53 -8.48
N GLU A 453 23.28 58.37 -7.37
CA GLU A 453 24.35 59.27 -6.92
C GLU A 453 25.23 58.63 -5.85
#